data_AF-A0A935HHF0-F1
#
_entry.id   AF-A0A935HHF0-F1
#
_cell.length_a   1.000
_cell.length_b   1.000
_cell.length_c   1.000
_cell.angle_alpha   90.00
_cell.angle_beta   90.00
_cell.angle_gamma   90.00
#
_symmetry.space_group_name_H-M   'P 1'
#
loop_
_entity.id
_entity.type
_entity.pdbx_description
1 polymer ?
#
loop_
_entity_poly.entity_id
_entity_poly.type
_entity_poly.pdbx_seq_one_letter_code
_entity_poly.pdbx_strand_id
1 'polypeptide(L)'
;MEKKLQLSEKKATLHNSEDFEKVFNIYDNEHLKKIDVRLLEKPGYIQAILAELSLLPKGDALLVYHYRFPVYVLEELSDKDYEIHLHLINPNNIHMLIIKK
;
A
#
# COMPACT_ATOMS: atom_id res chain seq x y z
N MET A 1 -5.93 -25.38 -11.44
CA MET A 1 -6.89 -24.25 -11.44
C MET A 1 -6.12 -23.01 -11.04
N GLU A 2 -5.35 -22.48 -11.98
CA GLU A 2 -4.55 -21.28 -11.77
C GLU A 2 -5.51 -20.10 -11.77
N LYS A 3 -5.76 -19.51 -10.60
CA LYS A 3 -6.39 -18.20 -10.53
C LYS A 3 -5.44 -17.23 -11.23
N LYS A 4 -5.66 -17.02 -12.54
CA LYS A 4 -5.24 -15.80 -13.22
C LYS A 4 -5.78 -14.66 -12.39
N LEU A 5 -4.90 -14.06 -11.59
CA LEU A 5 -5.15 -12.77 -10.97
C LEU A 5 -5.23 -11.79 -12.14
N GLN A 6 -6.42 -11.67 -12.74
CA GLN A 6 -6.75 -10.57 -13.63
C GLN A 6 -6.73 -9.32 -12.75
N LEU A 7 -5.53 -8.76 -12.57
CA LEU A 7 -5.31 -7.38 -12.16
C LEU A 7 -5.84 -6.52 -13.31
N SER A 8 -7.17 -6.43 -13.41
CA SER A 8 -7.84 -5.57 -14.37
C SER A 8 -7.54 -4.13 -13.98
N GLU A 9 -6.55 -3.59 -14.68
CA GLU A 9 -6.34 -2.19 -15.00
C GLU A 9 -6.03 -1.27 -13.80
N LYS A 10 -4.73 -1.12 -13.53
CA LYS A 10 -4.09 -0.08 -12.69
C LYS A 10 -4.54 0.03 -11.23
N LYS A 11 -4.46 -1.04 -10.43
CA LYS A 11 -4.70 -0.94 -8.96
C LYS A 11 -3.47 -0.58 -8.11
N ALA A 12 -2.26 -0.79 -8.63
CA ALA A 12 -1.02 -0.36 -7.98
C ALA A 12 0.12 -0.36 -9.00
N THR A 13 1.12 0.49 -8.79
CA THR A 13 2.37 0.50 -9.56
C THR A 13 3.44 -0.27 -8.79
N LEU A 14 3.97 -1.33 -9.38
CA LEU A 14 5.09 -2.07 -8.80
C LEU A 14 6.41 -1.43 -9.23
N HIS A 15 7.27 -1.18 -8.26
CA HIS A 15 8.57 -0.54 -8.44
C HIS A 15 9.71 -1.47 -8.03
N ASN A 16 10.88 -1.24 -8.63
CA ASN A 16 12.15 -1.65 -8.03
C ASN A 16 12.50 -0.72 -6.84
N SER A 17 13.60 -1.00 -6.14
CA SER A 17 14.00 -0.20 -4.98
C SER A 17 14.25 1.27 -5.29
N GLU A 18 14.96 1.56 -6.38
CA GLU A 18 15.36 2.93 -6.73
C GLU A 18 14.15 3.79 -7.08
N ASP A 19 13.23 3.26 -7.88
CA ASP A 19 12.04 3.99 -8.29
C ASP A 19 11.04 4.16 -7.13
N PHE A 20 10.97 3.16 -6.23
CA PHE A 20 10.18 3.29 -5.01
C PHE A 20 10.73 4.39 -4.10
N GLU A 21 12.06 4.45 -3.91
CA GLU A 21 12.70 5.49 -3.11
C GLU A 21 12.45 6.89 -3.68
N LYS A 22 12.47 7.06 -5.01
CA LYS A 22 12.15 8.34 -5.65
C LYS A 22 10.75 8.82 -5.29
N VAL A 23 9.75 7.94 -5.31
CA VAL A 23 8.37 8.30 -4.95
C VAL A 23 8.23 8.52 -3.45
N PHE A 24 8.83 7.65 -2.64
CA PHE A 24 8.82 7.74 -1.18
C PHE A 24 9.43 9.06 -0.68
N ASN A 25 10.54 9.49 -1.27
CA ASN A 25 11.27 10.71 -0.88
C ASN A 25 10.57 12.02 -1.27
N ILE A 26 9.43 11.97 -1.97
CA ILE A 26 8.58 13.15 -2.23
C ILE A 26 7.94 13.64 -0.93
N TYR A 27 7.67 12.72 0.01
CA TYR A 27 6.99 13.00 1.27
C TYR A 27 7.99 13.21 2.40
N ASP A 28 7.87 14.34 3.10
CA ASP A 28 8.61 14.57 4.34
C ASP A 28 7.98 13.82 5.53
N ASN A 29 8.57 13.97 6.72
CA ASN A 29 8.08 13.30 7.92
C ASN A 29 6.71 13.82 8.40
N GLU A 30 6.29 15.02 8.00
CA GLU A 30 4.99 15.59 8.41
C GLU A 30 3.85 15.04 7.54
N HIS A 31 4.12 14.80 6.26
CA HIS A 31 3.17 14.29 5.27
C HIS A 31 3.21 12.77 5.06
N LEU A 32 3.98 12.06 5.89
CA LEU A 32 4.18 10.62 5.79
C LEU A 32 3.87 9.91 7.11
N LYS A 33 2.79 9.13 7.12
CA LYS A 33 2.50 8.18 8.20
C LYS A 33 3.05 6.80 7.88
N LYS A 34 3.45 6.04 8.91
CA LYS A 34 3.97 4.68 8.79
C LYS A 34 3.20 3.72 9.69
N ILE A 35 2.85 2.55 9.18
CA ILE A 35 2.30 1.45 9.97
C ILE A 35 2.93 0.11 9.59
N ASP A 36 3.08 -0.76 10.58
CA ASP A 36 3.51 -2.15 10.38
C ASP A 36 2.36 -3.08 10.69
N VAL A 37 1.94 -3.86 9.69
CA VAL A 37 0.84 -4.81 9.80
C VAL A 37 1.30 -6.26 9.62
N ARG A 38 2.62 -6.52 9.62
CA ARG A 38 3.18 -7.86 9.36
C ARG A 38 2.77 -8.91 10.39
N LEU A 39 2.37 -8.49 11.59
CA LEU A 39 1.91 -9.37 12.68
C LEU A 39 0.37 -9.49 12.76
N LEU A 40 -0.36 -8.78 11.90
CA LEU A 40 -1.81 -8.78 11.91
C LEU A 40 -2.35 -9.79 10.90
N GLU A 41 -3.18 -10.70 11.38
CA GLU A 41 -3.95 -11.61 10.53
C GLU A 41 -5.15 -10.89 9.89
N LYS A 42 -5.81 -11.55 8.92
CA LYS A 42 -7.09 -11.06 8.39
C LYS A 42 -8.18 -11.18 9.49
N PRO A 43 -9.10 -10.20 9.64
CA PRO A 43 -9.23 -8.94 8.90
C PRO A 43 -8.42 -7.76 9.47
N GLY A 44 -7.62 -7.98 10.51
CA GLY A 44 -6.92 -6.94 11.27
C GLY A 44 -6.04 -6.02 10.43
N TYR A 45 -5.21 -6.55 9.53
CA TYR A 45 -4.37 -5.68 8.68
C TYR A 45 -5.20 -4.77 7.77
N ILE A 46 -6.31 -5.28 7.23
CA ILE A 46 -7.21 -4.52 6.34
C ILE A 46 -7.84 -3.38 7.13
N GLN A 47 -8.41 -3.70 8.30
CA GLN A 47 -9.07 -2.71 9.15
C GLN A 47 -8.10 -1.64 9.64
N ALA A 48 -6.89 -2.02 10.04
CA ALA A 48 -5.86 -1.07 10.47
C ALA A 48 -5.48 -0.09 9.35
N ILE A 49 -5.21 -0.60 8.13
CA ILE A 49 -4.88 0.25 6.98
C ILE A 49 -6.05 1.19 6.65
N LEU A 50 -7.29 0.68 6.57
CA LEU A 50 -8.46 1.49 6.24
C LEU A 50 -8.74 2.56 7.30
N ALA A 51 -8.56 2.24 8.58
CA ALA A 51 -8.71 3.21 9.67
C ALA A 51 -7.71 4.36 9.52
N GLU A 52 -6.46 4.05 9.20
CA GLU A 52 -5.43 5.06 8.99
C GLU A 52 -5.70 5.95 7.77
N LEU A 53 -6.10 5.34 6.66
CA LEU A 53 -6.46 6.07 5.43
C LEU A 53 -7.70 6.97 5.60
N SER A 54 -8.60 6.62 6.52
CA SER A 54 -9.78 7.44 6.83
C SER A 54 -9.40 8.77 7.49
N LEU A 55 -8.33 8.77 8.30
CA LEU A 55 -7.81 9.94 9.00
C LEU A 55 -6.73 10.69 8.22
N LEU A 56 -6.13 10.05 7.21
CA LEU A 56 -5.07 10.63 6.39
C LEU A 56 -5.57 11.89 5.66
N PRO A 57 -4.88 13.03 5.74
CA PRO A 57 -5.20 14.22 4.96
C PRO A 57 -5.05 13.99 3.46
N LYS A 58 -5.73 14.82 2.67
CA LYS A 58 -5.58 14.86 1.21
C LYS A 58 -4.18 15.38 0.88
N GLY A 59 -3.46 14.68 0.00
CA GLY A 59 -2.09 15.00 -0.37
C GLY A 59 -1.03 14.26 0.46
N ASP A 60 -1.41 13.59 1.55
CA ASP A 60 -0.48 12.84 2.41
C ASP A 60 -0.36 11.37 2.01
N ALA A 61 0.67 10.71 2.54
CA ALA A 61 0.96 9.30 2.26
C ALA A 61 1.00 8.41 3.52
N LEU A 62 0.59 7.16 3.34
CA LEU A 62 0.71 6.09 4.31
C LEU A 62 1.65 5.00 3.78
N LEU A 63 2.80 4.82 4.43
CA LEU A 63 3.68 3.69 4.20
C LEU A 63 3.26 2.51 5.09
N VAL A 64 2.98 1.39 4.44
CA VAL A 64 2.56 0.14 5.09
C VAL A 64 3.65 -0.91 4.88
N TYR A 65 4.17 -1.44 6.00
CA TYR A 65 5.00 -2.64 5.99
C TYR A 65 4.09 -3.87 6.03
N HIS A 66 4.15 -4.71 5.01
CA HIS A 66 3.24 -5.84 4.83
C HIS A 66 4.01 -7.14 4.56
N TYR A 67 3.51 -8.27 5.09
CA TYR A 67 4.24 -9.55 5.00
C TYR A 67 4.12 -10.21 3.63
N ARG A 68 3.07 -9.95 2.85
CA ARG A 68 2.86 -10.57 1.52
C ARG A 68 2.05 -9.68 0.60
N PHE A 69 1.86 -10.08 -0.66
CA PHE A 69 1.15 -9.25 -1.64
C PHE A 69 -0.29 -8.90 -1.17
N PRO A 70 -0.65 -7.61 -1.01
CA PRO A 70 -1.85 -7.19 -0.29
C PRO A 70 -3.11 -7.16 -1.19
N VAL A 71 -3.44 -8.28 -1.86
CA VAL A 71 -4.55 -8.36 -2.84
C VAL A 71 -5.87 -7.82 -2.27
N TYR A 72 -6.24 -8.24 -1.05
CA TYR A 72 -7.49 -7.81 -0.42
C TYR A 72 -7.52 -6.31 -0.11
N VAL A 73 -6.38 -5.70 0.23
CA VAL A 73 -6.34 -4.24 0.46
C VAL A 73 -6.54 -3.51 -0.86
N LEU A 74 -5.91 -3.98 -1.94
CA LEU A 74 -6.08 -3.40 -3.27
C LEU A 74 -7.54 -3.51 -3.79
N GLU A 75 -8.24 -4.58 -3.42
CA GLU A 75 -9.69 -4.73 -3.69
C GLU A 75 -10.51 -3.68 -2.92
N GLU A 76 -10.27 -3.48 -1.63
CA GLU A 76 -10.97 -2.50 -0.79
C GLU A 76 -10.68 -1.02 -1.16
N LEU A 77 -9.64 -0.78 -1.94
CA LEU A 77 -9.21 0.55 -2.36
C LEU A 77 -9.56 0.88 -3.82
N SER A 78 -10.08 -0.07 -4.62
CA SER A 78 -10.14 0.11 -6.07
C SER A 78 -11.10 1.20 -6.58
N ASP A 79 -12.07 1.60 -5.76
CA ASP A 79 -13.06 2.62 -6.13
C ASP A 79 -12.80 3.95 -5.40
N LYS A 80 -11.61 4.13 -4.84
CA LYS A 80 -11.24 5.29 -4.01
C LYS A 80 -10.09 6.07 -4.65
N ASP A 81 -10.02 7.38 -4.35
CA ASP A 81 -8.99 8.30 -4.85
C ASP A 81 -7.63 8.08 -4.17
N TYR A 82 -7.05 6.90 -4.36
CA TYR A 82 -5.71 6.57 -3.88
C TYR A 82 -4.76 6.26 -5.04
N GLU A 83 -3.53 6.78 -4.93
CA GLU A 83 -2.39 6.26 -5.69
C GLU A 83 -1.67 5.22 -4.85
N ILE A 84 -1.34 4.07 -5.44
CA ILE A 84 -0.72 2.96 -4.72
C ILE A 84 0.56 2.54 -5.40
N HIS A 85 1.64 2.52 -4.64
CA HIS A 85 2.96 2.09 -5.07
C HIS A 85 3.43 0.92 -4.21
N LEU A 86 3.99 -0.10 -4.85
CA LEU A 86 4.46 -1.31 -4.20
C LEU A 86 5.94 -1.51 -4.47
N HIS A 87 6.67 -1.98 -3.46
CA HIS A 87 8.01 -2.51 -3.60
C HIS A 87 8.09 -3.88 -2.94
N LEU A 88 8.25 -4.91 -3.77
CA LEU A 88 8.41 -6.30 -3.36
C LEU A 88 9.89 -6.55 -3.05
N ILE A 89 10.29 -6.43 -1.78
CA ILE A 89 11.67 -6.66 -1.35
C ILE A 89 11.99 -8.16 -1.41
N ASN A 90 11.07 -8.98 -0.92
CA ASN A 90 11.09 -10.43 -1.04
C ASN A 90 9.66 -10.99 -0.82
N PRO A 91 9.40 -12.29 -1.02
CA PRO A 91 8.05 -12.86 -0.90
C PRO A 91 7.35 -12.61 0.45
N ASN A 92 8.13 -12.33 1.50
CA ASN A 92 7.69 -12.13 2.87
C ASN A 92 7.84 -10.68 3.38
N ASN A 93 8.19 -9.74 2.49
CA ASN A 93 8.38 -8.34 2.84
C ASN A 93 8.04 -7.42 1.68
N ILE A 94 6.98 -6.65 1.86
CA ILE A 94 6.46 -5.70 0.88
C ILE A 94 6.26 -4.37 1.55
N HIS A 95 6.78 -3.33 0.90
CA HIS A 95 6.44 -1.96 1.23
C HIS A 95 5.34 -1.50 0.29
N MET A 96 4.29 -0.92 0.86
CA MET A 96 3.18 -0.35 0.11
C MET A 96 3.01 1.10 0.54
N LEU A 97 3.17 2.03 -0.39
CA LEU A 97 2.93 3.44 -0.18
C LEU A 97 1.56 3.78 -0.80
N ILE A 98 0.66 4.31 0.01
CA ILE A 98 -0.69 4.71 -0.38
C ILE A 98 -0.81 6.22 -0.22
N ILE A 99 -1.10 6.93 -1.31
CA ILE A 99 -1.21 8.38 -1.35
C ILE A 99 -2.68 8.75 -1.50
N LYS A 100 -3.19 9.62 -0.63
CA LYS A 100 -4.58 10.11 -0.73
C LYS A 100 -4.62 11.31 -1.68
N LYS A 101 -5.31 11.20 -2.81
CA LYS A 101 -5.37 12.25 -3.81
C LYS A 101 -6.34 13.36 -3.49
#